data_AF-A0A9D8VIX8-F1
#
_entry.id   AF-A0A9D8VIX8-F1
#
_cell.length_a   1.000
_cell.length_b   1.000
_cell.length_c   1.000
_cell.angle_alpha   90.00
_cell.angle_beta   90.00
_cell.angle_gamma   90.00
#
_symmetry.space_group_name_H-M   'P 1'
#
loop_
_entity.id
_entity.type
_entity.pdbx_description
1 polymer ?
#
loop_
_entity_poly.entity_id
_entity_poly.type
_entity_poly.pdbx_seq_one_letter_code
_entity_poly.pdbx_strand_id
1 'polypeptide(L)'
;MEAKKRLINIIKDSTDEVNNSKLSNPFYGKKIFFSDNCTGPKINRTTLIGYIGATSGTNKELSKDIDYCVIPKSVYSNLLDGNVDSITENIISLIHNKSDKKSKPKNTIPETRIITENTLFSLVYRFVKNDPVKMKHYNKLHIS
;
A
#
# COMPACT_ATOMS: atom_id res chain seq x y z
N MET A 1 4.07 -20.12 -10.53
CA MET A 1 3.80 -19.15 -11.62
C MET A 1 2.45 -18.46 -11.46
N GLU A 2 1.40 -19.20 -11.05
CA GLU A 2 0.04 -18.69 -10.87
C GLU A 2 -0.14 -17.64 -9.75
N ALA A 3 0.52 -17.83 -8.59
CA ALA A 3 0.48 -16.87 -7.47
C ALA A 3 1.02 -15.48 -7.83
N LYS A 4 2.04 -15.40 -8.70
CA LYS A 4 2.65 -14.14 -9.15
C LYS A 4 1.69 -13.32 -9.99
N LYS A 5 1.09 -13.95 -11.00
CA LYS A 5 0.12 -13.32 -11.91
C LYS A 5 -1.10 -12.83 -11.14
N ARG A 6 -1.53 -13.60 -10.14
CA ARG A 6 -2.60 -13.21 -9.22
C ARG A 6 -2.23 -11.97 -8.38
N LEU A 7 -1.01 -11.89 -7.86
CA LEU A 7 -0.56 -10.73 -7.08
C LEU A 7 -0.48 -9.45 -7.93
N ILE A 8 0.07 -9.55 -9.15
CA ILE A 8 0.12 -8.42 -10.08
C ILE A 8 -1.30 -7.90 -10.36
N ASN A 9 -2.25 -8.80 -10.58
CA ASN A 9 -3.65 -8.41 -10.78
C ASN A 9 -4.24 -7.75 -9.53
N ILE A 10 -4.01 -8.30 -8.33
CA ILE A 10 -4.46 -7.68 -7.07
C ILE A 10 -3.92 -6.25 -6.91
N ILE A 11 -2.65 -6.03 -7.22
CA ILE A 11 -2.02 -4.69 -7.12
C ILE A 11 -2.62 -3.73 -8.15
N LYS A 12 -2.85 -4.20 -9.38
CA LYS A 12 -3.50 -3.41 -10.44
C LYS A 12 -4.93 -3.05 -10.06
N ASP A 13 -5.74 -4.04 -9.68
CA ASP A 13 -7.13 -3.85 -9.28
C ASP A 13 -7.23 -2.89 -8.08
N SER A 14 -6.37 -3.06 -7.06
CA SER A 14 -6.29 -2.16 -5.90
C SER A 14 -5.91 -0.73 -6.31
N THR A 15 -4.94 -0.60 -7.23
CA THR A 15 -4.49 0.71 -7.72
C THR A 15 -5.59 1.41 -8.52
N ASP A 16 -6.28 0.68 -9.38
CA ASP A 16 -7.37 1.21 -10.20
C ASP A 16 -8.58 1.60 -9.34
N GLU A 17 -8.93 0.80 -8.34
CA GLU A 17 -10.02 1.13 -7.41
C GLU A 17 -9.74 2.44 -6.67
N VAL A 18 -8.52 2.60 -6.14
CA VAL A 18 -8.15 3.82 -5.41
C VAL A 18 -8.04 5.03 -6.34
N ASN A 19 -7.51 4.84 -7.56
CA ASN A 19 -7.42 5.91 -8.55
C ASN A 19 -8.78 6.40 -9.05
N ASN A 20 -9.76 5.49 -9.15
CA ASN A 20 -11.12 5.80 -9.59
C ASN A 20 -12.05 6.16 -8.42
N SER A 21 -11.55 6.20 -7.19
CA SER A 21 -12.32 6.57 -6.02
C SER A 21 -12.87 7.99 -6.16
N LYS A 22 -14.16 8.16 -5.86
CA LYS A 22 -14.82 9.48 -5.80
C LYS A 22 -14.46 10.26 -4.52
N LEU A 23 -13.78 9.63 -3.57
CA LEU A 23 -13.37 10.26 -2.31
C LEU A 23 -12.20 11.22 -2.56
N SER A 24 -12.28 12.42 -1.97
CA SER A 24 -11.19 13.39 -2.02
C SER A 24 -9.93 12.87 -1.31
N ASN A 25 -10.10 12.09 -0.24
CA ASN A 25 -9.04 11.38 0.46
C ASN A 25 -9.43 9.91 0.71
N PRO A 26 -8.94 8.96 -0.11
CA PRO A 26 -9.27 7.53 0.02
C PRO A 26 -8.61 6.84 1.24
N PHE A 27 -7.78 7.56 1.99
CA PHE A 27 -7.01 7.04 3.12
C PHE A 27 -7.50 7.52 4.49
N TYR A 28 -8.48 8.44 4.53
CA TYR A 28 -8.97 8.98 5.79
C TYR A 28 -9.61 7.89 6.66
N GLY A 29 -9.17 7.79 7.93
CA GLY A 29 -9.63 6.78 8.88
C GLY A 29 -9.13 5.36 8.60
N LYS A 30 -8.20 5.20 7.65
CA LYS A 30 -7.68 3.89 7.22
C LYS A 30 -6.37 3.56 7.91
N LYS A 31 -6.13 2.27 8.16
CA LYS A 31 -4.86 1.79 8.69
C LYS A 31 -3.93 1.38 7.56
N ILE A 32 -2.74 1.99 7.52
CA ILE A 32 -1.75 1.82 6.47
C ILE A 32 -0.50 1.17 7.04
N PHE A 33 -0.10 0.07 6.43
CA PHE A 33 1.15 -0.61 6.70
C PHE A 33 2.14 -0.34 5.56
N PHE A 34 3.40 -0.05 5.90
CA PHE A 34 4.50 0.08 4.95
C PHE A 34 5.40 -1.13 5.09
N SER A 35 5.58 -1.91 4.02
CA SER A 35 6.51 -3.02 4.07
C SER A 35 7.96 -2.54 4.20
N ASP A 36 8.84 -3.47 4.55
CA ASP A 36 10.25 -3.21 4.63
C ASP A 36 10.79 -2.68 3.29
N ASN A 37 11.83 -1.84 3.38
CA ASN A 37 12.51 -1.23 2.23
C ASN A 37 11.68 -0.24 1.38
N CYS A 38 10.52 0.21 1.87
CA CYS A 38 9.86 1.39 1.32
C CYS A 38 10.78 2.62 1.47
N THR A 39 11.25 3.21 0.37
CA THR A 39 12.27 4.27 0.42
C THR A 39 11.70 5.69 0.38
N GLY A 40 10.39 5.84 0.23
CA GLY A 40 9.72 7.12 0.20
C GLY A 40 8.81 7.41 1.40
N PRO A 41 8.45 8.69 1.58
CA PRO A 41 9.23 9.87 1.20
C PRO A 41 10.31 10.13 2.28
N LYS A 42 11.23 11.09 2.09
CA LYS A 42 12.27 11.48 3.09
C LYS A 42 11.71 11.96 4.45
N ILE A 43 10.40 12.10 4.54
CA ILE A 43 9.62 12.42 5.73
C ILE A 43 9.40 11.15 6.57
N ASN A 44 9.34 11.31 7.88
CA ASN A 44 8.86 10.24 8.78
C ASN A 44 7.46 9.75 8.34
N ARG A 45 7.34 8.46 8.00
CA ARG A 45 6.09 7.82 7.55
C ARG A 45 4.89 8.12 8.45
N THR A 46 5.13 8.23 9.76
CA THR A 46 4.12 8.58 10.76
C THR A 46 3.50 9.96 10.49
N THR A 47 4.32 10.94 10.11
CA THR A 47 3.86 12.29 9.78
C THR A 47 2.99 12.26 8.52
N LEU A 48 3.37 11.47 7.51
CA LEU A 48 2.62 11.37 6.26
C LEU A 48 1.23 10.76 6.52
N ILE A 49 1.22 9.66 7.28
CA ILE A 49 0.02 8.93 7.66
C ILE A 49 -0.93 9.83 8.47
N GLY A 50 -0.42 10.51 9.49
CA GLY A 50 -1.23 11.43 10.30
C GLY A 50 -1.80 12.58 9.47
N TYR A 51 -1.02 13.10 8.53
CA TYR A 51 -1.41 14.20 7.67
C TYR A 51 -2.55 13.86 6.69
N ILE A 52 -2.60 12.61 6.21
CA ILE A 52 -3.73 12.10 5.42
C ILE A 52 -4.87 11.56 6.29
N GLY A 53 -4.82 11.77 7.61
CA GLY A 53 -5.83 11.30 8.55
C GLY A 53 -5.94 9.77 8.64
N ALA A 54 -4.87 9.07 8.29
CA ALA A 54 -4.74 7.62 8.42
C ALA A 54 -4.06 7.26 9.75
N THR A 55 -4.00 5.96 10.05
CA THR A 55 -3.24 5.42 11.20
C THR A 55 -2.19 4.42 10.75
N SER A 56 -1.07 4.35 11.47
CA SER A 56 0.00 3.42 11.15
C SER A 56 -0.36 2.01 11.61
N GLY A 57 -0.18 1.05 10.73
CA GLY A 57 -0.27 -0.36 11.03
C GLY A 57 1.08 -1.00 11.28
N THR A 58 1.08 -2.13 11.98
CA THR A 58 2.27 -2.94 12.26
C THR A 58 2.22 -4.30 11.58
N ASN A 59 3.39 -4.95 11.44
CA ASN A 59 3.49 -6.33 10.92
C ASN A 59 2.60 -7.34 11.68
N LYS A 60 2.31 -7.09 12.97
CA LYS A 60 1.44 -7.96 13.78
C LYS A 60 -0.04 -7.82 13.41
N GLU A 61 -0.43 -6.70 12.80
CA GLU A 61 -1.83 -6.37 12.46
C GLU A 61 -2.19 -6.67 11.00
N LEU A 62 -1.20 -7.07 10.20
CA LEU A 62 -1.25 -7.27 8.74
C LEU A 62 -2.32 -8.27 8.26
N SER A 63 -2.98 -8.98 9.18
CA SER A 63 -3.97 -10.01 8.89
C SER A 63 -5.43 -9.64 9.23
N LYS A 64 -5.70 -8.56 9.99
CA LYS A 64 -7.07 -8.25 10.45
C LYS A 64 -7.46 -6.77 10.48
N ASP A 65 -6.50 -5.86 10.58
CA ASP A 65 -6.80 -4.44 10.82
C ASP A 65 -6.16 -3.49 9.79
N ILE A 66 -5.47 -4.01 8.77
CA ILE A 66 -4.81 -3.18 7.75
C ILE A 66 -5.72 -3.01 6.53
N ASP A 67 -6.08 -1.77 6.21
CA ASP A 67 -6.79 -1.42 4.98
C ASP A 67 -5.84 -1.36 3.77
N TYR A 68 -4.61 -0.87 3.96
CA TYR A 68 -3.63 -0.70 2.88
C TYR A 68 -2.25 -1.24 3.25
N CYS A 69 -1.70 -2.12 2.40
CA CYS A 69 -0.31 -2.52 2.42
C CYS A 69 0.43 -1.80 1.29
N VAL A 70 1.44 -1.01 1.66
CA VAL A 70 2.27 -0.24 0.75
C VAL A 70 3.56 -0.99 0.52
N ILE A 71 3.88 -1.25 -0.75
CA ILE A 71 5.09 -1.97 -1.16
C ILE A 71 6.06 -1.06 -1.94
N PRO A 72 7.39 -1.32 -1.86
CA PRO A 72 8.38 -0.61 -2.64
C PRO A 72 8.13 -0.75 -4.13
N LYS A 73 8.49 0.30 -4.89
CA LYS A 73 8.46 0.23 -6.36
C LYS A 73 9.32 -0.92 -6.89
N SER A 74 10.48 -1.17 -6.29
CA SER A 74 11.39 -2.25 -6.66
C SER A 74 10.72 -3.63 -6.56
N VAL A 75 9.94 -3.87 -5.51
CA VAL A 75 9.18 -5.13 -5.33
C VAL A 75 8.16 -5.31 -6.46
N TYR A 76 7.43 -4.25 -6.82
CA TYR A 76 6.49 -4.32 -7.94
C TYR A 76 7.19 -4.54 -9.29
N SER A 77 8.32 -3.89 -9.52
CA SER A 77 9.14 -4.13 -10.72
C SER A 77 9.68 -5.56 -10.78
N ASN A 78 10.22 -6.07 -9.67
CA ASN A 78 10.71 -7.45 -9.57
C ASN A 78 9.59 -8.45 -9.88
N LEU A 79 8.37 -8.21 -9.37
CA LEU A 79 7.19 -9.01 -9.69
C LEU A 79 6.87 -9.03 -11.18
N LEU A 80 6.96 -7.88 -11.87
CA LEU A 80 6.75 -7.78 -13.32
C LEU A 80 7.84 -8.50 -14.12
N ASP A 81 9.10 -8.37 -13.69
CA ASP A 81 10.27 -8.96 -14.34
C ASP A 81 10.46 -10.45 -14.01
N GLY A 82 9.55 -11.01 -13.18
CA GLY A 82 9.55 -12.42 -12.79
C GLY A 82 10.57 -12.77 -11.70
N ASN A 83 11.33 -11.80 -11.20
CA ASN A 83 12.31 -11.95 -10.15
C ASN A 83 11.62 -11.97 -8.78
N VAL A 84 11.91 -12.97 -7.96
CA VAL A 84 11.27 -13.14 -6.64
C VAL A 84 12.36 -13.04 -5.60
N ASP A 85 12.39 -11.90 -4.92
CA ASP A 85 13.21 -11.72 -3.74
C ASP A 85 12.44 -12.15 -2.48
N SER A 86 13.15 -12.27 -1.36
CA SER A 86 12.60 -12.68 -0.07
C SER A 86 11.48 -11.75 0.44
N ILE A 87 11.48 -10.47 0.04
CA ILE A 87 10.44 -9.49 0.38
C ILE A 87 9.15 -9.82 -0.38
N THR A 88 9.30 -10.13 -1.66
CA THR A 88 8.21 -10.60 -2.51
C THR A 88 7.61 -11.90 -1.96
N GLU A 89 8.45 -12.85 -1.52
CA GLU A 89 7.97 -14.08 -0.87
C GLU A 89 7.27 -13.80 0.46
N ASN A 90 7.76 -12.83 1.26
CA ASN A 90 7.10 -12.42 2.48
C ASN A 90 5.72 -11.80 2.20
N ILE A 91 5.60 -10.92 1.20
CA ILE A 91 4.31 -10.33 0.82
C ILE A 91 3.37 -11.41 0.26
N ILE A 92 3.87 -12.30 -0.61
CA ILE A 92 3.10 -13.44 -1.11
C ILE A 92 2.64 -14.31 0.06
N SER A 93 3.51 -14.69 0.98
CA SER A 93 3.14 -15.54 2.13
C SER A 93 2.17 -14.84 3.09
N LEU A 94 2.29 -13.53 3.30
CA LEU A 94 1.33 -12.75 4.10
C LEU A 94 -0.07 -12.73 3.46
N ILE A 95 -0.14 -12.68 2.13
CA ILE A 95 -1.41 -12.78 1.37
C ILE A 95 -1.94 -14.22 1.39
N HIS A 96 -1.04 -15.20 1.26
CA HIS A 96 -1.36 -16.62 1.14
C HIS A 96 -1.57 -17.34 2.49
N ASN A 97 -1.17 -16.79 3.63
CA ASN A 97 -1.47 -17.33 4.96
C ASN A 97 -2.98 -17.34 5.29
N LYS A 98 -3.83 -16.80 4.40
CA LYS A 98 -5.28 -17.09 4.36
C LYS A 98 -5.64 -18.51 3.88
N SER A 99 -4.68 -19.30 3.40
CA SER A 99 -4.88 -20.70 2.98
C SER A 99 -4.28 -21.69 3.97
N ASP A 100 -4.56 -21.50 5.26
CA ASP A 100 -4.26 -22.52 6.26
C ASP A 100 -5.18 -23.74 6.10
N LYS A 101 -4.56 -24.92 6.16
CA LYS A 101 -4.96 -26.21 5.55
C LYS A 101 -6.21 -26.91 6.12
N LYS A 102 -7.15 -26.23 6.79
CA LYS A 102 -8.36 -26.86 7.33
C LYS A 102 -9.67 -26.09 7.14
N SER A 103 -9.62 -24.85 6.68
CA SER A 103 -10.80 -24.06 6.39
C SER A 103 -10.95 -23.92 4.88
N LYS A 104 -12.09 -24.38 4.34
CA LYS A 104 -12.49 -24.18 2.94
C LYS A 104 -12.06 -22.79 2.45
N PRO A 105 -11.55 -22.65 1.22
CA PRO A 105 -11.10 -21.38 0.68
C PRO A 105 -12.30 -20.43 0.66
N LYS A 106 -12.51 -19.66 1.73
CA LYS A 106 -13.34 -18.49 1.66
C LYS A 106 -12.54 -17.55 0.76
N ASN A 107 -13.09 -17.27 -0.40
CA ASN A 107 -12.70 -16.25 -1.38
C ASN A 107 -12.70 -14.83 -0.77
N THR A 108 -12.32 -14.67 0.49
CA THR A 108 -11.99 -13.39 1.09
C THR A 108 -10.66 -12.94 0.51
N ILE A 109 -10.76 -12.22 -0.60
CA ILE A 109 -9.82 -11.18 -1.03
C ILE A 109 -9.21 -10.58 0.26
N PRO A 110 -7.89 -10.34 0.33
CA PRO A 110 -7.35 -9.53 1.42
C PRO A 110 -8.20 -8.25 1.49
N GLU A 111 -8.88 -7.98 2.62
CA GLU A 111 -9.53 -6.67 2.80
C GLU A 111 -8.48 -5.56 2.66
N THR A 112 -7.23 -5.91 2.97
CA THR A 112 -6.02 -5.16 2.68
C THR A 112 -5.78 -4.99 1.18
N ARG A 113 -5.92 -3.76 0.70
CA ARG A 113 -5.50 -3.37 -0.65
C ARG A 113 -3.99 -3.24 -0.71
N ILE A 114 -3.39 -3.67 -1.81
CA ILE A 114 -1.94 -3.58 -2.00
C ILE A 114 -1.64 -2.54 -3.06
N ILE A 115 -0.88 -1.52 -2.68
CA ILE A 115 -0.50 -0.41 -3.58
C ILE A 115 1.00 -0.17 -3.53
N THR A 116 1.53 0.41 -4.59
CA THR A 116 2.95 0.83 -4.60
C THR A 116 3.12 2.16 -3.87
N GLU A 117 4.32 2.41 -3.34
CA GLU A 117 4.69 3.72 -2.80
C GLU A 117 4.39 4.88 -3.75
N ASN A 118 4.72 4.71 -5.04
CA ASN A 118 4.44 5.73 -6.05
C ASN A 118 2.95 6.03 -6.17
N THR A 119 2.12 4.99 -6.14
CA THR A 119 0.66 5.14 -6.16
C THR A 119 0.21 5.93 -4.95
N LEU A 120 0.65 5.55 -3.74
CA LEU A 120 0.33 6.26 -2.51
C LEU A 120 0.70 7.75 -2.62
N PHE A 121 1.96 8.07 -2.93
CA PHE A 121 2.41 9.47 -2.96
C PHE A 121 1.74 10.28 -4.06
N SER A 122 1.48 9.69 -5.22
CA SER A 122 0.74 10.36 -6.30
C SER A 122 -0.67 10.73 -5.86
N LEU A 123 -1.32 9.88 -5.07
CA LEU A 123 -2.66 10.12 -4.54
C LEU A 123 -2.65 11.14 -3.40
N VAL A 124 -1.68 11.05 -2.49
CA VAL A 124 -1.47 12.08 -1.46
C VAL A 124 -1.23 13.44 -2.12
N TYR A 125 -0.39 13.50 -3.16
CA TYR A 125 -0.15 14.72 -3.93
C TYR A 125 -1.46 15.28 -4.53
N ARG A 126 -2.29 14.42 -5.14
CA ARG A 126 -3.59 14.85 -5.70
C ARG A 126 -4.54 15.42 -4.64
N PHE A 127 -4.51 14.88 -3.42
CA PHE A 127 -5.31 15.38 -2.30
C PHE A 127 -4.84 16.76 -1.83
N VAL A 128 -3.53 16.98 -1.77
CA VAL A 128 -2.95 18.18 -1.16
C VAL A 128 -2.73 19.32 -2.15
N LYS A 129 -2.58 19.04 -3.45
CA LYS A 129 -2.23 20.05 -4.47
C LYS A 129 -3.27 21.16 -4.62
N ASN A 130 -4.53 20.89 -4.28
CA ASN A 130 -5.63 21.85 -4.40
C ASN A 130 -5.87 22.64 -3.11
N ASP A 131 -5.11 22.37 -2.05
CA ASP A 131 -5.20 23.05 -0.76
C ASP A 131 -3.85 23.75 -0.51
N PRO A 132 -3.75 25.09 -0.63
CA PRO A 132 -2.48 25.80 -0.59
C PRO A 132 -1.76 25.70 0.77
N VAL A 133 -2.51 25.56 1.87
CA VAL A 133 -1.95 25.34 3.20
C VAL A 133 -1.34 23.94 3.27
N LYS A 134 -2.06 22.96 2.74
CA LYS A 134 -1.58 21.59 2.68
C LYS A 134 -0.39 21.43 1.73
N MET A 135 -0.45 22.04 0.55
CA MET A 135 0.61 22.02 -0.45
C MET A 135 1.91 22.66 0.04
N LYS A 136 1.84 23.73 0.85
CA LYS A 136 3.02 24.33 1.49
C LYS A 136 3.70 23.35 2.46
N HIS A 137 2.93 22.54 3.19
CA HIS A 137 3.46 21.49 4.05
C HIS A 137 4.05 20.36 3.19
N TYR A 138 3.31 19.85 2.21
CA TYR A 138 3.79 18.81 1.29
C TYR A 138 5.12 19.18 0.60
N ASN A 139 5.25 20.42 0.10
CA ASN A 139 6.47 20.89 -0.55
C ASN A 139 7.66 21.00 0.41
N LYS A 140 7.45 21.44 1.66
CA LYS A 140 8.50 21.39 2.69
C LYS A 140 8.98 19.96 2.98
N LEU A 141 8.13 18.97 2.73
CA LEU A 141 8.39 17.56 3.00
C LEU A 141 9.09 16.84 1.81
N HIS A 142 9.18 17.47 0.63
CA HIS A 142 9.77 16.88 -0.58
C HIS A 142 11.08 17.54 -1.06
N ILE A 143 11.53 18.66 -0.46
CA ILE A 143 12.68 19.48 -0.94
C ILE A 143 13.96 19.37 -0.07
N SER A 144 13.98 18.60 1.03
CA SER A 144 15.25 18.27 1.74
C SER A 144 15.81 16.95 1.24
#